data_AF-A0AAJ6KIF3-F1
#
_entry.id   AF-A0AAJ6KIF3-F1
#
_cell.length_a   1.000
_cell.length_b   1.000
_cell.length_c   1.000
_cell.angle_alpha   90.00
_cell.angle_beta   90.00
_cell.angle_gamma   90.00
#
_symmetry.space_group_name_H-M   'P 1'
#
loop_
_entity.id
_entity.type
_entity.pdbx_description
1 polymer ?
#
loop_
_entity_poly.entity_id
_entity_poly.type
_entity_poly.pdbx_seq_one_letter_code
_entity_poly.pdbx_strand_id
1 'polypeptide(L)'
;MPLLHPVARFIGAALLSLAAPLACAQAHDRSLYDALADLNVERLPGAQRAEAIVSLYERMVGTADPCAAAKLPFDEDDLFRATALAEGYSFDPRHVHKLGCVYARLQRQGRVTRWHIISYADALASISRFDAANRILAALPTRPLAPLPTLAFERPLGSSRRVIDIVSPTQAVVHVFALDDDRLAILAVVHPDCHFSVNGLNAIVSSEDDRWLRERLVLLVAPGASPPIDGIAQWNRRQPMLPMHLMYQRSDWAFLHSIATPTFYLVRGSTILETFAGWPNSDGLARMKAALQRESAAEQGSRERR
;
A
#
# COMPACT_ATOMS: atom_id res chain seq x y z
N MET A 1 -71.00 -62.22 37.51
CA MET A 1 -71.05 -62.79 36.14
C MET A 1 -72.01 -61.93 35.34
N PRO A 2 -71.79 -61.61 34.04
CA PRO A 2 -70.57 -61.78 33.21
C PRO A 2 -69.47 -60.75 33.58
N LEU A 3 -68.79 -60.05 32.65
CA LEU A 3 -67.54 -60.48 31.97
C LEU A 3 -66.72 -59.31 31.34
N LEU A 4 -65.43 -59.59 31.07
CA LEU A 4 -64.53 -59.06 30.02
C LEU A 4 -63.83 -57.67 30.11
N HIS A 5 -62.54 -57.75 29.73
CA HIS A 5 -61.43 -56.79 29.54
C HIS A 5 -61.60 -55.88 28.28
N PRO A 6 -60.74 -54.85 27.95
CA PRO A 6 -59.28 -54.86 28.16
C PRO A 6 -58.46 -53.56 28.42
N VAL A 7 -57.30 -53.77 29.06
CA VAL A 7 -55.92 -53.36 28.71
C VAL A 7 -55.65 -51.95 28.14
N ALA A 8 -54.82 -51.20 28.87
CA ALA A 8 -53.77 -50.35 28.30
C ALA A 8 -52.54 -50.32 29.24
N ARG A 9 -51.40 -50.87 28.80
CA ARG A 9 -50.08 -50.65 29.41
C ARG A 9 -49.37 -49.57 28.60
N PHE A 10 -48.72 -48.60 29.26
CA PHE A 10 -47.51 -47.99 28.72
C PHE A 10 -46.47 -47.76 29.81
N ILE A 11 -45.22 -47.99 29.44
CA ILE A 11 -44.05 -48.04 30.33
C ILE A 11 -43.41 -46.66 30.34
N GLY A 12 -43.11 -46.12 31.52
CA GLY A 12 -42.35 -44.88 31.66
C GLY A 12 -40.89 -45.09 31.24
N ALA A 13 -40.44 -44.38 30.21
CA ALA A 13 -39.05 -44.39 29.79
C ALA A 13 -38.22 -43.40 30.65
N ALA A 14 -37.11 -43.87 31.20
CA ALA A 14 -36.17 -43.04 31.95
C ALA A 14 -35.28 -42.21 31.00
N LEU A 15 -35.22 -40.89 31.20
CA LEU A 15 -34.32 -40.00 30.46
C LEU A 15 -32.94 -39.97 31.12
N LEU A 16 -31.98 -40.68 30.50
CA LEU A 16 -30.56 -40.55 30.79
C LEU A 16 -30.02 -39.25 30.20
N SER A 17 -29.90 -38.21 31.04
CA SER A 17 -29.27 -36.94 30.65
C SER A 17 -27.75 -37.08 30.64
N LEU A 18 -27.18 -37.40 29.48
CA LEU A 18 -25.74 -37.33 29.24
C LEU A 18 -25.30 -35.86 29.19
N ALA A 19 -24.77 -35.36 30.30
CA ALA A 19 -24.08 -34.08 30.35
C ALA A 19 -22.76 -34.20 29.57
N ALA A 20 -22.75 -33.73 28.32
CA ALA A 20 -21.50 -33.54 27.58
C ALA A 20 -20.65 -32.47 28.28
N PRO A 21 -19.32 -32.67 28.43
CA PRO A 21 -18.46 -31.67 29.03
C PRO A 21 -18.43 -30.42 28.14
N LEU A 22 -18.77 -29.27 28.73
CA LEU A 22 -18.58 -27.97 28.13
C LEU A 22 -17.10 -27.77 27.80
N ALA A 23 -16.74 -27.84 26.52
CA ALA A 23 -15.48 -27.33 26.00
C ALA A 23 -15.48 -25.79 26.00
N CYS A 24 -15.65 -25.20 27.18
CA CYS A 24 -15.43 -23.78 27.42
C CYS A 24 -13.93 -23.52 27.62
N ALA A 25 -13.50 -22.31 27.23
CA ALA A 25 -12.19 -21.72 27.51
C ALA A 25 -10.96 -22.29 26.75
N GLN A 26 -10.92 -22.13 25.41
CA GLN A 26 -9.70 -21.73 24.69
C GLN A 26 -10.00 -20.77 23.51
N ALA A 27 -10.73 -19.68 23.78
CA ALA A 27 -10.71 -18.50 22.94
C ALA A 27 -9.81 -17.46 23.64
N HIS A 28 -8.50 -17.49 23.36
CA HIS A 28 -7.59 -16.46 23.85
C HIS A 28 -7.91 -15.14 23.17
N ASP A 29 -8.40 -14.20 23.96
CA ASP A 29 -7.98 -12.79 24.17
C ASP A 29 -6.77 -12.30 23.32
N ARG A 30 -6.84 -12.46 22.00
CA ARG A 30 -5.79 -12.08 21.06
C ARG A 30 -5.91 -10.59 20.73
N SER A 31 -4.81 -9.86 20.81
CA SER A 31 -4.76 -8.44 20.45
C SER A 31 -5.10 -8.22 18.97
N LEU A 32 -5.61 -7.04 18.65
CA LEU A 32 -5.91 -6.64 17.28
C LEU A 32 -4.64 -6.64 16.42
N TYR A 33 -3.52 -6.19 16.97
CA TYR A 33 -2.23 -6.20 16.30
C TYR A 33 -1.75 -7.63 16.01
N ASP A 34 -1.81 -8.56 16.97
CA ASP A 34 -1.33 -9.93 16.76
C ASP A 34 -2.13 -10.65 15.66
N ALA A 35 -3.44 -10.41 15.58
CA ALA A 35 -4.29 -10.94 14.51
C ALA A 35 -3.85 -10.47 13.10
N LEU A 36 -3.32 -9.25 12.99
CA LEU A 36 -2.78 -8.70 11.73
C LEU A 36 -1.32 -9.12 11.49
N ALA A 37 -0.54 -9.26 12.55
CA ALA A 37 0.87 -9.66 12.49
C ALA A 37 1.04 -11.12 12.07
N ASP A 38 0.11 -12.01 12.42
CA ASP A 38 0.08 -13.40 11.92
C ASP A 38 0.00 -13.44 10.39
N LEU A 39 -0.94 -12.70 9.78
CA LEU A 39 -1.05 -12.59 8.32
C LEU A 39 0.22 -11.99 7.68
N ASN A 40 0.96 -11.17 8.42
CA ASN A 40 2.20 -10.56 7.94
C ASN A 40 3.37 -11.55 7.83
N VAL A 41 3.38 -12.62 8.66
CA VAL A 41 4.40 -13.67 8.64
C VAL A 41 4.02 -14.88 7.78
N GLU A 42 2.76 -15.00 7.37
CA GLU A 42 2.32 -16.00 6.39
C GLU A 42 3.05 -15.87 5.05
N ARG A 43 3.26 -17.01 4.37
CA ARG A 43 3.91 -17.09 3.05
C ARG A 43 2.98 -16.69 1.89
N LEU A 44 2.29 -15.58 2.05
CA LEU A 44 1.48 -14.96 1.01
C LEU A 44 2.36 -14.07 0.08
N PRO A 45 2.08 -14.04 -1.24
CA PRO A 45 2.59 -13.00 -2.14
C PRO A 45 2.27 -11.59 -1.61
N GLY A 46 3.18 -10.63 -1.80
CA GLY A 46 3.09 -9.32 -1.14
C GLY A 46 1.78 -8.56 -1.36
N ALA A 47 1.20 -8.62 -2.57
CA ALA A 47 -0.09 -8.00 -2.86
C ALA A 47 -1.26 -8.68 -2.11
N GLN A 48 -1.30 -10.02 -2.10
CA GLN A 48 -2.33 -10.78 -1.37
C GLN A 48 -2.21 -10.59 0.15
N ARG A 49 -0.98 -10.46 0.66
CA ARG A 49 -0.70 -10.14 2.07
C ARG A 49 -1.23 -8.77 2.45
N ALA A 50 -0.95 -7.75 1.64
CA ALA A 50 -1.44 -6.38 1.84
C ALA A 50 -2.98 -6.35 1.88
N GLU A 51 -3.63 -6.98 0.90
CA GLU A 51 -5.09 -7.10 0.82
C GLU A 51 -5.68 -7.83 2.05
N ALA A 52 -5.07 -8.95 2.46
CA ALA A 52 -5.54 -9.73 3.61
C ALA A 52 -5.46 -8.94 4.93
N ILE A 53 -4.34 -8.25 5.18
CA ILE A 53 -4.12 -7.43 6.38
C ILE A 53 -5.10 -6.25 6.41
N VAL A 54 -5.18 -5.47 5.33
CA VAL A 54 -6.08 -4.31 5.25
C VAL A 54 -7.54 -4.74 5.39
N SER A 55 -7.94 -5.84 4.74
CA SER A 55 -9.30 -6.37 4.84
C SER A 55 -9.64 -6.90 6.23
N LEU A 56 -8.68 -7.51 6.94
CA LEU A 56 -8.89 -7.92 8.34
C LEU A 56 -9.03 -6.71 9.26
N TYR A 57 -8.18 -5.70 9.10
CA TYR A 57 -8.25 -4.45 9.87
C TYR A 57 -9.61 -3.77 9.68
N GLU A 58 -10.09 -3.60 8.44
CA GLU A 58 -11.38 -2.95 8.20
C GLU A 58 -12.57 -3.76 8.74
N ARG A 59 -12.50 -5.10 8.74
CA ARG A 59 -13.54 -5.93 9.39
C ARG A 59 -13.55 -5.78 10.92
N MET A 60 -12.39 -5.64 11.55
CA MET A 60 -12.28 -5.55 13.01
C MET A 60 -12.49 -4.12 13.54
N VAL A 61 -12.09 -3.10 12.77
CA VAL A 61 -11.93 -1.70 13.22
C VAL A 61 -12.76 -0.71 12.41
N GLY A 62 -13.33 -1.11 11.26
CA GLY A 62 -13.85 -0.19 10.24
C GLY A 62 -14.79 0.90 10.77
N THR A 63 -15.74 0.53 11.63
CA THR A 63 -16.74 1.42 12.24
C THR A 63 -16.25 2.20 13.47
N ALA A 64 -15.07 1.89 14.01
CA ALA A 64 -14.52 2.64 15.14
C ALA A 64 -13.96 4.00 14.68
N ASP A 65 -14.37 5.05 15.38
CA ASP A 65 -13.89 6.43 15.20
C ASP A 65 -13.12 6.89 16.46
N PRO A 66 -11.77 6.80 16.47
CA PRO A 66 -10.94 7.28 17.57
C PRO A 66 -10.94 8.79 17.78
N CYS A 67 -11.43 9.56 16.81
CA CYS A 67 -11.49 11.01 16.85
C CYS A 67 -12.73 11.49 17.61
N ALA A 68 -13.88 10.84 17.41
CA ALA A 68 -15.15 11.20 18.06
C ALA A 68 -15.45 10.40 19.35
N ALA A 69 -15.03 9.14 19.45
CA ALA A 69 -15.44 8.28 20.57
C ALA A 69 -14.79 8.70 21.90
N ALA A 70 -15.60 8.93 22.95
CA ALA A 70 -15.07 9.21 24.28
C ALA A 70 -14.24 8.03 24.84
N LYS A 71 -14.78 6.81 24.71
CA LYS A 71 -14.13 5.54 25.06
C LYS A 71 -14.06 4.64 23.82
N LEU A 72 -12.93 3.99 23.61
CA LEU A 72 -12.73 3.00 22.55
C LEU A 72 -13.04 1.58 23.05
N PRO A 73 -13.47 0.67 22.17
CA PRO A 73 -13.68 -0.74 22.51
C PRO A 73 -12.36 -1.56 22.49
N PHE A 74 -11.23 -0.93 22.17
CA PHE A 74 -9.89 -1.50 22.09
C PHE A 74 -8.96 -0.78 23.08
N ASP A 75 -7.84 -1.41 23.46
CA ASP A 75 -6.72 -0.64 24.04
C ASP A 75 -6.13 0.29 22.97
N GLU A 76 -5.62 1.43 23.43
CA GLU A 76 -5.14 2.50 22.56
C GLU A 76 -3.73 2.22 21.98
N ASP A 77 -2.88 1.45 22.66
CA ASP A 77 -1.56 1.02 22.15
C ASP A 77 -1.73 -0.07 21.08
N ASP A 78 -2.59 -1.06 21.37
CA ASP A 78 -2.97 -2.12 20.42
C ASP A 78 -3.64 -1.56 19.15
N LEU A 79 -4.63 -0.67 19.31
CA LEU A 79 -5.28 0.00 18.18
C LEU A 79 -4.32 0.85 17.37
N PHE A 80 -3.37 1.53 18.01
CA PHE A 80 -2.32 2.26 17.29
C PHE A 80 -1.48 1.30 16.45
N ARG A 81 -0.98 0.20 17.04
CA ARG A 81 -0.15 -0.81 16.36
C ARG A 81 -0.84 -1.44 15.17
N ALA A 82 -2.08 -1.87 15.36
CA ALA A 82 -2.91 -2.40 14.30
C ALA A 82 -3.14 -1.40 13.15
N THR A 83 -3.43 -0.14 13.51
CA THR A 83 -3.66 0.91 12.51
C THR A 83 -2.38 1.25 11.75
N ALA A 84 -1.23 1.31 12.42
CA ALA A 84 0.06 1.54 11.76
C ALA A 84 0.45 0.39 10.82
N LEU A 85 0.18 -0.87 11.20
CA LEU A 85 0.41 -2.02 10.33
C LEU A 85 -0.52 -2.03 9.10
N ALA A 86 -1.80 -1.70 9.27
CA ALA A 86 -2.75 -1.60 8.15
C ALA A 86 -2.44 -0.41 7.22
N GLU A 87 -2.04 0.73 7.79
CA GLU A 87 -1.62 1.93 7.07
C GLU A 87 -0.40 1.65 6.18
N GLY A 88 0.64 1.01 6.72
CA GLY A 88 1.86 0.66 5.97
C GLY A 88 1.65 -0.30 4.79
N TYR A 89 0.44 -0.86 4.64
CA TYR A 89 0.00 -1.62 3.48
C TYR A 89 -1.03 -0.90 2.59
N SER A 90 -1.89 -0.05 3.17
CA SER A 90 -2.96 0.65 2.43
C SER A 90 -2.51 1.96 1.81
N PHE A 91 -1.61 2.69 2.48
CA PHE A 91 -1.27 4.09 2.20
C PHE A 91 -2.51 5.00 2.15
N ASP A 92 -3.54 4.66 2.91
CA ASP A 92 -4.84 5.34 2.92
C ASP A 92 -4.85 6.51 3.93
N PRO A 93 -5.11 7.76 3.48
CA PRO A 93 -5.23 8.91 4.38
C PRO A 93 -6.25 8.73 5.53
N ARG A 94 -7.24 7.87 5.38
CA ARG A 94 -8.21 7.52 6.43
C ARG A 94 -7.56 6.74 7.58
N HIS A 95 -6.63 5.83 7.29
CA HIS A 95 -5.87 5.10 8.31
C HIS A 95 -4.89 6.03 9.02
N VAL A 96 -4.18 6.89 8.28
CA VAL A 96 -3.31 7.93 8.87
C VAL A 96 -4.08 8.89 9.77
N HIS A 97 -5.32 9.25 9.40
CA HIS A 97 -6.20 10.07 10.23
C HIS A 97 -6.62 9.36 11.53
N LYS A 98 -7.08 8.10 11.44
CA LYS A 98 -7.39 7.26 12.62
C LYS A 98 -6.16 7.15 13.53
N LEU A 99 -4.97 6.89 12.97
CA LEU A 99 -3.71 6.78 13.70
C LEU A 99 -3.37 8.07 14.46
N GLY A 100 -3.53 9.23 13.82
CA GLY A 100 -3.31 10.54 14.45
C GLY A 100 -4.27 10.84 15.61
N CYS A 101 -5.52 10.36 15.52
CA CYS A 101 -6.47 10.48 16.63
C CYS A 101 -6.08 9.58 17.81
N VAL A 102 -5.63 8.34 17.57
CA VAL A 102 -5.13 7.46 18.63
C VAL A 102 -3.83 8.01 19.25
N TYR A 103 -2.91 8.51 18.42
CA TYR A 103 -1.69 9.20 18.85
C TYR A 103 -2.00 10.34 19.84
N ALA A 104 -2.96 11.21 19.51
CA ALA A 104 -3.35 12.33 20.37
C ALA A 104 -3.94 11.88 21.72
N ARG A 105 -4.59 10.71 21.79
CA ARG A 105 -5.11 10.14 23.04
C ARG A 105 -3.98 9.62 23.92
N LEU A 106 -3.08 8.81 23.35
CA LEU A 106 -1.85 8.35 24.01
C LEU A 106 -0.99 9.54 24.48
N GLN A 107 -0.92 10.62 23.71
CA GLN A 107 -0.15 11.81 24.05
C GLN A 107 -0.73 12.54 25.27
N ARG A 108 -2.05 12.75 25.30
CA ARG A 108 -2.75 13.34 26.48
C ARG A 108 -2.61 12.49 27.74
N GLN A 109 -2.45 11.18 27.60
CA GLN A 109 -2.23 10.24 28.71
C GLN A 109 -0.75 10.10 29.13
N GLY A 110 0.19 10.76 28.43
CA GLY A 110 1.63 10.56 28.67
C GLY A 110 2.18 9.18 28.27
N ARG A 111 1.44 8.41 27.45
CA ARG A 111 1.79 7.05 27.01
C ARG A 111 2.51 6.99 25.66
N VAL A 112 2.70 8.11 24.97
CA VAL A 112 3.46 8.16 23.72
C VAL A 112 4.92 7.73 23.97
N THR A 113 5.43 6.90 23.06
CA THR A 113 6.81 6.38 23.09
C THR A 113 7.54 6.84 21.82
N ARG A 114 8.87 6.67 21.78
CA ARG A 114 9.64 6.95 20.54
C ARG A 114 9.10 6.19 19.33
N TRP A 115 8.60 4.97 19.52
CA TRP A 115 8.01 4.16 18.46
C TRP A 115 6.70 4.79 17.95
N HIS A 116 5.81 5.23 18.83
CA HIS A 116 4.58 5.97 18.45
C HIS A 116 4.88 7.23 17.62
N ILE A 117 5.90 8.00 18.00
CA ILE A 117 6.29 9.24 17.31
C ILE A 117 6.78 8.93 15.89
N ILE A 118 7.65 7.93 15.74
CA ILE A 118 8.21 7.53 14.44
C ILE A 118 7.11 6.95 13.56
N SER A 119 6.36 5.94 14.02
CA SER A 119 5.30 5.32 13.21
C SER A 119 4.22 6.30 12.75
N TYR A 120 3.90 7.35 13.54
CA TYR A 120 2.97 8.38 13.08
C TYR A 120 3.61 9.38 12.09
N ALA A 121 4.89 9.72 12.25
CA ALA A 121 5.60 10.53 11.26
C ALA A 121 5.76 9.80 9.92
N ASP A 122 6.10 8.50 9.98
CA ASP A 122 6.19 7.59 8.84
C ASP A 122 4.85 7.51 8.08
N ALA A 123 3.73 7.30 8.81
CA ALA A 123 2.38 7.31 8.25
C ALA A 123 2.00 8.68 7.63
N LEU A 124 2.49 9.80 8.18
CA LEU A 124 2.30 11.12 7.57
C LEU A 124 3.14 11.28 6.30
N ALA A 125 4.35 10.72 6.26
CA ALA A 125 5.20 10.72 5.08
C ALA A 125 4.62 9.86 3.95
N SER A 126 4.00 8.72 4.27
CA SER A 126 3.39 7.79 3.32
C SER A 126 2.25 8.42 2.49
N ILE A 127 1.57 9.45 3.02
CA ILE A 127 0.53 10.23 2.32
C ILE A 127 1.00 11.64 1.93
N SER A 128 2.32 11.84 1.83
CA SER A 128 2.98 13.07 1.40
C SER A 128 2.72 14.30 2.27
N ARG A 129 2.46 14.10 3.57
CA ARG A 129 2.31 15.18 4.57
C ARG A 129 3.65 15.50 5.24
N PHE A 130 4.68 15.72 4.42
CA PHE A 130 6.08 15.88 4.84
C PHE A 130 6.28 16.96 5.92
N ASP A 131 5.67 18.14 5.80
CA ASP A 131 5.73 19.18 6.84
C ASP A 131 5.14 18.74 8.20
N ALA A 132 4.13 17.85 8.19
CA ALA A 132 3.56 17.31 9.41
C ALA A 132 4.46 16.24 10.02
N ALA A 133 5.01 15.34 9.20
CA ALA A 133 6.00 14.36 9.64
C ALA A 133 7.23 15.03 10.27
N ASN A 134 7.79 16.05 9.60
CA ASN A 134 8.91 16.85 10.10
C ASN A 134 8.61 17.48 11.46
N ARG A 135 7.39 18.02 11.68
CA ARG A 135 6.98 18.57 12.98
C ARG A 135 6.86 17.52 14.08
N ILE A 136 6.39 16.30 13.77
CA ILE A 136 6.32 15.20 14.73
C ILE A 136 7.73 14.73 15.12
N LEU A 137 8.64 14.58 14.14
CA LEU A 137 10.02 14.16 14.38
C LEU A 137 10.86 15.20 15.13
N ALA A 138 10.59 16.49 14.95
CA ALA A 138 11.27 17.58 15.66
C ALA A 138 11.05 17.54 17.20
N ALA A 139 10.07 16.77 17.69
CA ALA A 139 9.86 16.56 19.12
C ALA A 139 10.79 15.50 19.75
N LEU A 140 11.58 14.77 18.95
CA LEU A 140 12.52 13.76 19.46
C LEU A 140 13.83 14.41 19.94
N PRO A 141 14.30 14.13 21.19
CA PRO A 141 15.54 14.69 21.73
C PRO A 141 16.82 14.02 21.20
N THR A 142 16.71 13.09 20.25
CA THR A 142 17.84 12.36 19.67
C THR A 142 18.40 13.05 18.42
N ARG A 143 19.56 12.60 17.91
CA ARG A 143 20.16 13.07 16.65
C ARG A 143 19.08 13.30 15.59
N PRO A 144 19.00 14.50 14.96
CA PRO A 144 17.95 14.80 14.01
C PRO A 144 18.02 13.83 12.82
N LEU A 145 16.86 13.27 12.46
CA LEU A 145 16.67 12.65 11.15
C LEU A 145 16.77 13.75 10.09
N ALA A 146 17.24 13.40 8.89
CA ALA A 146 17.19 14.33 7.77
C ALA A 146 15.71 14.71 7.50
N PRO A 147 15.36 16.00 7.46
CA PRO A 147 13.98 16.41 7.23
C PRO A 147 13.56 16.04 5.81
N LEU A 148 12.30 15.66 5.64
CA LEU A 148 11.68 15.49 4.33
C LEU A 148 11.58 16.87 3.63
N PRO A 149 11.69 16.93 2.29
CA PRO A 149 11.67 18.20 1.57
C PRO A 149 10.34 18.94 1.73
N THR A 150 10.39 20.27 1.69
CA THR A 150 9.16 21.07 1.58
C THR A 150 8.54 20.89 0.19
N LEU A 151 7.22 20.66 0.16
CA LEU A 151 6.47 20.45 -1.08
C LEU A 151 5.90 21.77 -1.61
N ALA A 152 6.40 22.22 -2.76
CA ALA A 152 5.72 23.20 -3.60
C ALA A 152 4.66 22.50 -4.47
N PHE A 153 3.64 23.23 -4.93
CA PHE A 153 2.55 22.67 -5.74
C PHE A 153 2.33 23.49 -7.00
N GLU A 154 2.51 22.88 -8.17
CA GLU A 154 2.08 23.45 -9.44
C GLU A 154 0.55 23.49 -9.52
N ARG A 155 0.00 24.57 -10.09
CA ARG A 155 -1.45 24.77 -10.18
C ARG A 155 -1.88 24.90 -11.64
N PRO A 156 -3.04 24.34 -12.03
CA PRO A 156 -3.99 23.61 -11.19
C PRO A 156 -3.54 22.18 -10.85
N LEU A 157 -3.81 21.73 -9.61
CA LEU A 157 -3.62 20.33 -9.23
C LEU A 157 -4.80 19.51 -9.75
N GLY A 158 -4.53 18.58 -10.67
CA GLY A 158 -5.47 17.52 -11.03
C GLY A 158 -5.67 16.51 -9.89
N SER A 159 -6.65 15.63 -10.03
CA SER A 159 -7.03 14.63 -9.02
C SER A 159 -6.47 13.23 -9.26
N SER A 160 -5.60 13.05 -10.26
CA SER A 160 -4.99 11.76 -10.60
C SER A 160 -3.57 11.95 -11.16
N ARG A 161 -2.79 10.86 -11.20
CA ARG A 161 -1.42 10.82 -11.75
C ARG A 161 -0.47 11.90 -11.21
N ARG A 162 -0.64 12.35 -9.97
CA ARG A 162 0.29 13.32 -9.37
C ARG A 162 1.58 12.64 -8.95
N VAL A 163 2.68 13.37 -9.13
CA VAL A 163 4.03 12.98 -8.71
C VAL A 163 4.68 14.10 -7.91
N ILE A 164 5.80 13.74 -7.28
CA ILE A 164 6.70 14.60 -6.52
C ILE A 164 8.07 14.51 -7.19
N ASP A 165 8.51 15.63 -7.75
CA ASP A 165 9.82 15.77 -8.38
C ASP A 165 10.82 16.34 -7.37
N ILE A 166 11.88 15.56 -7.09
CA ILE A 166 12.90 15.92 -6.10
C ILE A 166 13.90 16.88 -6.73
N VAL A 167 13.73 18.18 -6.46
CA VAL A 167 14.62 19.26 -6.92
C VAL A 167 15.91 19.29 -6.10
N SER A 168 15.79 19.08 -4.79
CA SER A 168 16.92 18.95 -3.85
C SER A 168 16.50 18.11 -2.63
N PRO A 169 17.42 17.71 -1.74
CA PRO A 169 17.05 17.04 -0.48
C PRO A 169 16.08 17.84 0.41
N THR A 170 15.97 19.16 0.22
CA THR A 170 15.12 20.05 1.01
C THR A 170 13.91 20.62 0.26
N GLN A 171 13.81 20.42 -1.06
CA GLN A 171 12.74 21.00 -1.89
C GLN A 171 12.27 20.02 -2.95
N ALA A 172 10.95 19.87 -3.08
CA ALA A 172 10.34 19.08 -4.13
C ALA A 172 9.06 19.74 -4.66
N VAL A 173 8.66 19.38 -5.87
CA VAL A 173 7.51 19.98 -6.57
C VAL A 173 6.47 18.91 -6.85
N VAL A 174 5.22 19.18 -6.46
CA VAL A 174 4.05 18.34 -6.75
C VAL A 174 3.36 18.86 -8.01
N HIS A 175 3.21 18.01 -9.01
CA HIS A 175 2.50 18.34 -10.24
C HIS A 175 1.73 17.11 -10.79
N VAL A 176 0.89 17.33 -11.80
CA VAL A 176 0.26 16.23 -12.56
C VAL A 176 1.28 15.70 -13.56
N PHE A 177 1.52 14.39 -13.57
CA PHE A 177 2.34 13.76 -14.59
C PHE A 177 1.53 13.58 -15.88
N ALA A 178 1.97 14.27 -16.94
CA ALA A 178 1.30 14.26 -18.23
C ALA A 178 1.64 12.99 -19.02
N LEU A 179 0.73 12.00 -18.99
CA LEU A 179 0.67 10.95 -20.00
C LEU A 179 -0.31 11.40 -21.10
N ASP A 180 0.12 11.30 -22.35
CA ASP A 180 -0.78 11.41 -23.51
C ASP A 180 -1.70 10.18 -23.51
N ASP A 181 -2.98 10.38 -23.20
CA ASP A 181 -3.96 9.32 -23.01
C ASP A 181 -4.21 8.49 -24.29
N ASP A 182 -3.90 9.06 -25.47
CA ASP A 182 -4.00 8.38 -26.77
C ASP A 182 -2.72 7.61 -27.15
N ARG A 183 -1.67 7.62 -26.32
CA ARG A 183 -0.38 6.95 -26.59
C ARG A 183 -0.05 5.84 -25.61
N LEU A 184 0.71 4.88 -26.13
CA LEU A 184 1.31 3.79 -25.35
C LEU A 184 2.53 4.29 -24.56
N ALA A 185 2.48 4.16 -23.24
CA ALA A 185 3.58 4.39 -22.32
C ALA A 185 3.91 3.11 -21.53
N ILE A 186 5.12 3.03 -20.97
CA ILE A 186 5.53 1.95 -20.08
C ILE A 186 5.82 2.55 -18.71
N LEU A 187 4.99 2.23 -17.71
CA LEU A 187 5.17 2.68 -16.34
C LEU A 187 5.91 1.58 -15.57
N ALA A 188 7.02 1.91 -14.91
CA ALA A 188 7.72 0.98 -14.02
C ALA A 188 7.68 1.48 -12.58
N VAL A 189 7.07 0.68 -11.70
CA VAL A 189 7.15 0.90 -10.25
C VAL A 189 8.47 0.32 -9.76
N VAL A 190 9.37 1.19 -9.30
CA VAL A 190 10.76 0.90 -8.94
C VAL A 190 11.12 1.49 -7.58
N HIS A 191 12.25 1.10 -7.01
CA HIS A 191 12.80 1.73 -5.80
C HIS A 191 14.33 1.81 -5.90
N PRO A 192 14.97 2.94 -5.56
CA PRO A 192 16.42 3.10 -5.68
C PRO A 192 17.20 2.14 -4.77
N ASP A 193 16.63 1.72 -3.63
CA ASP A 193 17.26 0.74 -2.73
C ASP A 193 16.90 -0.73 -3.06
N CYS A 194 16.06 -0.97 -4.08
CA CYS A 194 15.73 -2.33 -4.51
C CYS A 194 16.75 -2.83 -5.53
N HIS A 195 17.57 -3.81 -5.15
CA HIS A 195 18.64 -4.35 -6.00
C HIS A 195 18.14 -4.82 -7.39
N PHE A 196 16.98 -5.48 -7.44
CA PHE A 196 16.36 -5.89 -8.70
C PHE A 196 15.95 -4.70 -9.58
N SER A 197 15.46 -3.61 -8.98
CA SER A 197 15.14 -2.37 -9.71
C SER A 197 16.42 -1.73 -10.27
N VAL A 198 17.45 -1.56 -9.44
CA VAL A 198 18.73 -0.95 -9.86
C VAL A 198 19.39 -1.76 -10.98
N ASN A 199 19.45 -3.08 -10.85
CA ASN A 199 20.01 -3.95 -11.89
C ASN A 199 19.22 -3.87 -13.21
N GLY A 200 17.88 -3.85 -13.12
CA GLY A 200 17.03 -3.72 -14.31
C GLY A 200 17.19 -2.41 -15.03
N LEU A 201 17.17 -1.29 -14.30
CA LEU A 201 17.34 0.02 -14.90
C LEU A 201 18.75 0.22 -15.48
N ASN A 202 19.79 -0.28 -14.81
CA ASN A 202 21.15 -0.25 -15.36
C ASN A 202 21.25 -1.05 -16.67
N ALA A 203 20.63 -2.24 -16.74
CA ALA A 203 20.58 -3.03 -17.97
C ALA A 203 19.89 -2.27 -19.11
N ILE A 204 18.68 -1.74 -18.87
CA ILE A 204 17.89 -0.96 -19.85
C ILE A 204 18.63 0.30 -20.33
N VAL A 205 19.40 0.96 -19.45
CA VAL A 205 20.21 2.13 -19.81
C VAL A 205 21.44 1.73 -20.65
N SER A 206 22.07 0.59 -20.37
CA SER A 206 23.27 0.12 -21.09
C SER A 206 22.99 -0.61 -22.42
N SER A 207 21.76 -1.10 -22.61
CA SER A 207 21.35 -1.96 -23.73
C SER A 207 20.71 -1.16 -24.86
N GLU A 208 21.23 -1.28 -26.08
CA GLU A 208 20.56 -0.74 -27.28
C GLU A 208 19.37 -1.62 -27.73
N ASP A 209 19.39 -2.93 -27.42
CA ASP A 209 18.27 -3.84 -27.68
C ASP A 209 17.01 -3.48 -26.86
N ASP A 210 17.20 -2.73 -25.75
CA ASP A 210 16.16 -2.21 -24.86
C ASP A 210 15.86 -0.71 -25.07
N ARG A 211 16.41 -0.09 -26.13
CA ARG A 211 16.11 1.31 -26.48
C ARG A 211 14.61 1.57 -26.65
N TRP A 212 13.87 0.61 -27.23
CA TRP A 212 12.40 0.67 -27.40
C TRP A 212 11.64 0.79 -26.07
N LEU A 213 12.19 0.23 -25.00
CA LEU A 213 11.65 0.31 -23.65
C LEU A 213 12.05 1.67 -23.05
N ARG A 214 13.35 2.01 -23.10
CA ARG A 214 13.91 3.27 -22.58
C ARG A 214 13.21 4.52 -23.12
N GLU A 215 12.86 4.56 -24.41
CA GLU A 215 12.16 5.68 -25.06
C GLU A 215 10.69 5.89 -24.62
N ARG A 216 10.09 4.93 -23.90
CA ARG A 216 8.69 4.98 -23.44
C ARG A 216 8.54 4.81 -21.93
N LEU A 217 9.66 4.68 -21.21
CA LEU A 217 9.70 4.28 -19.82
C LEU A 217 9.53 5.50 -18.89
N VAL A 218 8.57 5.41 -17.98
CA VAL A 218 8.37 6.36 -16.88
C VAL A 218 8.65 5.62 -15.57
N LEU A 219 9.55 6.15 -14.76
CA LEU A 219 9.91 5.54 -13.49
C LEU A 219 9.13 6.16 -12.34
N LEU A 220 8.34 5.34 -11.66
CA LEU A 220 7.54 5.73 -10.50
C LEU A 220 8.08 5.04 -9.25
N VAL A 221 8.32 5.80 -8.20
CA VAL A 221 8.61 5.27 -6.87
C VAL A 221 7.33 5.31 -6.05
N ALA A 222 6.94 4.17 -5.49
CA ALA A 222 5.76 4.08 -4.63
C ALA A 222 5.93 4.95 -3.37
N PRO A 223 4.85 5.49 -2.78
CA PRO A 223 4.95 6.21 -1.53
C PRO A 223 5.23 5.24 -0.37
N GLY A 224 5.72 5.74 0.75
CA GLY A 224 5.98 4.91 1.92
C GLY A 224 6.50 5.67 3.14
N ALA A 225 6.68 4.94 4.24
CA ALA A 225 7.13 5.42 5.54
C ALA A 225 8.43 6.27 5.48
N SER A 226 9.40 5.81 4.70
CA SER A 226 10.69 6.47 4.50
C SER A 226 10.92 6.73 3.00
N PRO A 227 10.36 7.82 2.42
CA PRO A 227 10.57 8.17 1.02
C PRO A 227 12.06 8.29 0.67
N PRO A 228 12.57 7.64 -0.38
CA PRO A 228 14.01 7.56 -0.65
C PRO A 228 14.54 8.79 -1.40
N ILE A 229 14.41 9.98 -0.78
CA ILE A 229 14.69 11.29 -1.37
C ILE A 229 16.11 11.35 -1.98
N ASP A 230 17.13 10.95 -1.22
CA ASP A 230 18.53 10.96 -1.68
C ASP A 230 18.78 9.93 -2.80
N GLY A 231 18.13 8.77 -2.75
CA GLY A 231 18.24 7.73 -3.77
C GLY A 231 17.66 8.17 -5.12
N ILE A 232 16.47 8.79 -5.10
CA ILE A 232 15.85 9.41 -6.27
C ILE A 232 16.73 10.53 -6.81
N ALA A 233 17.19 11.45 -5.95
CA ALA A 233 18.04 12.56 -6.38
C ALA A 233 19.38 12.08 -6.97
N GLN A 234 19.98 11.00 -6.43
CA GLN A 234 21.20 10.40 -6.97
C GLN A 234 20.95 9.67 -8.30
N TRP A 235 19.79 9.03 -8.49
CA TRP A 235 19.41 8.46 -9.78
C TRP A 235 19.22 9.56 -10.83
N ASN A 236 18.38 10.56 -10.55
CA ASN A 236 18.01 11.61 -11.50
C ASN A 236 19.23 12.44 -11.98
N ARG A 237 20.21 12.68 -11.09
CA ARG A 237 21.50 13.31 -11.48
C ARG A 237 22.35 12.46 -12.43
N ARG A 238 22.27 11.12 -12.35
CA ARG A 238 23.01 10.20 -13.23
C ARG A 238 22.26 9.90 -14.53
N GLN A 239 20.93 9.92 -14.49
CA GLN A 239 20.04 9.54 -15.59
C GLN A 239 19.02 10.65 -15.87
N PRO A 240 19.44 11.85 -16.33
CA PRO A 240 18.55 12.99 -16.53
C PRO A 240 17.49 12.75 -17.63
N MET A 241 17.73 11.81 -18.55
CA MET A 241 16.78 11.40 -19.59
C MET A 241 15.79 10.31 -19.14
N LEU A 242 15.95 9.76 -17.93
CA LEU A 242 15.09 8.74 -17.36
C LEU A 242 14.93 8.95 -15.83
N PRO A 243 14.35 10.08 -15.40
CA PRO A 243 14.18 10.40 -13.99
C PRO A 243 13.19 9.46 -13.30
N MET A 244 13.42 9.22 -12.01
CA MET A 244 12.46 8.68 -11.05
C MET A 244 11.59 9.80 -10.49
N HIS A 245 10.28 9.57 -10.49
CA HIS A 245 9.26 10.42 -9.89
C HIS A 245 8.64 9.70 -8.69
N LEU A 246 8.53 10.36 -7.53
CA LEU A 246 7.83 9.77 -6.38
C LEU A 246 6.32 9.97 -6.56
N MET A 247 5.50 8.92 -6.37
CA MET A 247 4.04 9.07 -6.43
C MET A 247 3.55 9.97 -5.29
N TYR A 248 2.70 10.96 -5.58
CA TYR A 248 2.19 11.87 -4.53
C TYR A 248 1.21 11.17 -3.57
N GLN A 249 0.26 10.40 -4.09
CA GLN A 249 -0.63 9.53 -3.30
C GLN A 249 -0.84 8.19 -4.00
N ARG A 250 -0.98 7.11 -3.23
CA ARG A 250 -1.25 5.77 -3.78
C ARG A 250 -2.54 5.71 -4.62
N SER A 251 -3.55 6.48 -4.22
CA SER A 251 -4.84 6.63 -4.90
C SER A 251 -4.74 7.26 -6.30
N ASP A 252 -3.76 8.12 -6.54
CA ASP A 252 -3.58 8.79 -7.84
C ASP A 252 -3.18 7.82 -8.95
N TRP A 253 -2.72 6.64 -8.54
CA TRP A 253 -2.23 5.54 -9.34
C TRP A 253 -3.02 4.25 -9.06
N ALA A 254 -4.27 4.35 -8.59
CA ALA A 254 -5.10 3.21 -8.17
C ALA A 254 -5.30 2.14 -9.26
N PHE A 255 -5.20 2.50 -10.54
CA PHE A 255 -5.27 1.56 -11.67
C PHE A 255 -4.06 0.60 -11.74
N LEU A 256 -2.92 0.94 -11.12
CA LEU A 256 -1.79 0.02 -10.99
C LEU A 256 -2.12 -1.06 -9.95
N HIS A 257 -2.23 -2.31 -10.38
CA HIS A 257 -2.64 -3.44 -9.53
C HIS A 257 -1.62 -3.80 -8.43
N SER A 258 -0.35 -3.40 -8.58
CA SER A 258 0.72 -3.67 -7.63
C SER A 258 1.68 -2.48 -7.56
N ILE A 259 2.36 -2.36 -6.43
CA ILE A 259 3.47 -1.43 -6.19
C ILE A 259 4.76 -2.16 -5.77
N ALA A 260 4.79 -3.49 -5.89
CA ALA A 260 6.01 -4.28 -5.69
C ALA A 260 7.06 -3.90 -6.75
N THR A 261 8.35 -3.99 -6.40
CA THR A 261 9.42 -3.45 -7.26
C THR A 261 10.43 -4.53 -7.70
N PRO A 262 10.90 -4.50 -8.96
CA PRO A 262 10.34 -3.74 -10.08
C PRO A 262 9.05 -4.39 -10.62
N THR A 263 8.05 -3.58 -11.00
CA THR A 263 6.89 -4.04 -11.80
C THR A 263 6.65 -3.09 -12.96
N PHE A 264 6.52 -3.64 -14.17
CA PHE A 264 6.35 -2.90 -15.41
C PHE A 264 4.92 -3.06 -15.94
N TYR A 265 4.37 -1.98 -16.49
CA TYR A 265 3.02 -1.87 -17.02
C TYR A 265 3.04 -1.19 -18.39
N LEU A 266 2.59 -1.87 -19.44
CA LEU A 266 2.26 -1.23 -20.71
C LEU A 266 0.85 -0.65 -20.58
N VAL A 267 0.69 0.65 -20.81
CA VAL A 267 -0.57 1.36 -20.61
C VAL A 267 -0.94 2.23 -21.81
N ARG A 268 -2.25 2.44 -22.01
CA ARG A 268 -2.81 3.56 -22.77
C ARG A 268 -3.71 4.34 -21.82
N GLY A 269 -3.34 5.58 -21.50
CA GLY A 269 -3.92 6.35 -20.39
C GLY A 269 -3.85 5.61 -19.05
N SER A 270 -5.01 5.20 -18.52
CA SER A 270 -5.13 4.40 -17.29
C SER A 270 -5.48 2.92 -17.54
N THR A 271 -5.53 2.46 -18.80
CA THR A 271 -5.81 1.07 -19.15
C THR A 271 -4.50 0.28 -19.26
N ILE A 272 -4.34 -0.76 -18.43
CA ILE A 272 -3.22 -1.71 -18.52
C ILE A 272 -3.47 -2.71 -19.66
N LEU A 273 -2.47 -2.90 -20.52
CA LEU A 273 -2.51 -3.78 -21.69
C LEU A 273 -1.60 -5.02 -21.53
N GLU A 274 -0.52 -4.92 -20.76
CA GLU A 274 0.38 -6.01 -20.38
C GLU A 274 1.14 -5.63 -19.10
N THR A 275 1.55 -6.61 -18.30
CA THR A 275 2.30 -6.40 -17.06
C THR A 275 3.26 -7.55 -16.76
N PHE A 276 4.43 -7.23 -16.20
CA PHE A 276 5.32 -8.22 -15.60
C PHE A 276 6.01 -7.66 -14.37
N ALA A 277 6.37 -8.54 -13.44
CA ALA A 277 7.07 -8.21 -12.21
C ALA A 277 8.43 -8.93 -12.14
N GLY A 278 9.36 -8.34 -11.39
CA GLY A 278 10.72 -8.83 -11.19
C GLY A 278 11.67 -8.50 -12.34
N TRP A 279 12.97 -8.54 -12.04
CA TRP A 279 14.05 -8.47 -13.02
C TRP A 279 15.21 -9.37 -12.58
N PRO A 280 15.84 -10.15 -13.47
CA PRO A 280 15.53 -10.32 -14.90
C PRO A 280 14.21 -11.07 -15.13
N ASN A 281 13.53 -10.77 -16.24
CA ASN A 281 12.31 -11.46 -16.66
C ASN A 281 12.17 -11.41 -18.20
N SER A 282 12.89 -12.29 -18.91
CA SER A 282 12.93 -12.35 -20.38
C SER A 282 11.54 -12.50 -20.99
N ASP A 283 10.71 -13.37 -20.40
CA ASP A 283 9.41 -13.74 -20.95
C ASP A 283 8.41 -12.60 -20.78
N GLY A 284 8.47 -11.90 -19.64
CA GLY A 284 7.71 -10.67 -19.40
C GLY A 284 8.09 -9.55 -20.39
N LEU A 285 9.39 -9.36 -20.59
CA LEU A 285 9.92 -8.37 -21.54
C LEU A 285 9.51 -8.68 -22.98
N ALA A 286 9.59 -9.95 -23.39
CA ALA A 286 9.18 -10.41 -24.71
C ALA A 286 7.67 -10.22 -24.97
N ARG A 287 6.81 -10.57 -23.99
CA ARG A 287 5.36 -10.30 -24.09
C ARG A 287 5.06 -8.81 -24.19
N MET A 288 5.71 -7.98 -23.37
CA MET A 288 5.54 -6.52 -23.40
C MET A 288 5.94 -5.93 -24.75
N LYS A 289 7.06 -6.40 -25.34
CA LYS A 289 7.51 -5.98 -26.67
C LYS A 289 6.49 -6.36 -27.76
N ALA A 290 5.98 -7.60 -27.72
CA ALA A 290 4.96 -8.06 -28.66
C ALA A 290 3.62 -7.30 -28.52
N ALA A 291 3.19 -7.00 -27.29
CA ALA A 291 2.00 -6.19 -27.04
C ALA A 291 2.18 -4.75 -27.57
N LEU A 292 3.32 -4.10 -27.29
CA LEU A 292 3.63 -2.77 -27.79
C LEU A 292 3.60 -2.71 -29.34
N GLN A 293 4.16 -3.72 -30.01
CA GLN A 293 4.16 -3.82 -31.48
C GLN A 293 2.74 -3.94 -32.05
N ARG A 294 1.92 -4.85 -31.49
CA ARG A 294 0.51 -5.04 -31.90
C ARG A 294 -0.30 -3.75 -31.78
N GLU A 295 -0.19 -3.08 -30.64
CA GLU A 295 -0.95 -1.87 -30.36
C GLU A 295 -0.49 -0.68 -31.21
N SER A 296 0.83 -0.54 -31.45
CA SER A 296 1.37 0.51 -32.33
C SER A 296 0.90 0.36 -33.79
N ALA A 297 0.78 -0.88 -34.29
CA ALA A 297 0.26 -1.14 -35.63
C ALA A 297 -1.24 -0.79 -35.74
N ALA A 298 -2.03 -1.05 -34.68
CA ALA A 298 -3.43 -0.66 -34.63
C ALA A 298 -3.64 0.87 -34.63
N GLU A 299 -2.77 1.61 -33.94
CA GLU A 299 -2.76 3.08 -33.94
C GLU A 299 -2.47 3.66 -35.33
N GLN A 300 -1.46 3.13 -36.03
CA GLN A 300 -1.11 3.55 -37.39
C GLN A 300 -2.25 3.31 -38.38
N GLY A 301 -2.77 2.08 -38.43
CA GLY A 301 -3.90 1.73 -39.30
C GLY A 301 -5.23 2.39 -38.91
N SER A 302 -5.34 3.05 -37.76
CA SER A 302 -6.50 3.89 -37.40
C SER A 302 -6.34 5.32 -37.94
N ARG A 303 -5.12 5.85 -37.93
CA ARG A 303 -4.79 7.19 -38.46
C ARG A 303 -4.86 7.25 -39.99
N GLU A 304 -4.50 6.18 -40.69
CA GLU A 304 -4.56 6.09 -42.15
C GLU A 304 -6.00 5.95 -42.72
N ARG A 305 -7.00 5.78 -41.85
CA ARG A 305 -8.43 5.62 -42.22
C ARG A 305 -9.30 6.83 -41.81
N ARG A 306 -8.69 7.96 -41.46
CA ARG A 306 -9.34 9.24 -41.16
C ARG A 306 -8.89 10.31 -42.15
#